data_AF-A0A927VXQ2-F1
#
_entry.id   AF-A0A927VXQ2-F1
#
_cell.length_a   1.000
_cell.length_b   1.000
_cell.length_c   1.000
_cell.angle_alpha   90.00
_cell.angle_beta   90.00
_cell.angle_gamma   90.00
#
_symmetry.space_group_name_H-M   'P 1'
#
loop_
_entity.id
_entity.type
_entity.pdbx_description
1 polymer ?
#
loop_
_entity_poly.entity_id
_entity_poly.type
_entity_poly.pdbx_seq_one_letter_code
_entity_poly.pdbx_strand_id
1 'polypeptide(L)' 'MKFNSEDYLKKALLETQERVRDFMDISYEVDNPEVQEFLRDFAKTEGLQAKKIKDYLEEGKIY' A
#
# COMPACT_ATOMS: atom_id res chain seq x y z
N MET A 1 19.70 -16.30 -0.16
CA MET A 1 19.43 -15.65 -1.47
C MET A 1 19.50 -14.15 -1.25
N LYS A 2 20.20 -13.39 -2.11
CA LYS A 2 20.28 -11.92 -2.00
C LYS A 2 19.16 -11.34 -2.85
N PHE A 3 18.25 -10.57 -2.25
CA PHE A 3 17.19 -9.90 -2.99
C PHE A 3 17.78 -8.85 -3.94
N ASN A 4 17.28 -8.79 -5.16
CA ASN A 4 17.60 -7.72 -6.11
C ASN A 4 16.62 -6.54 -5.94
N SER A 5 16.84 -5.45 -6.68
CA SER A 5 15.99 -4.25 -6.60
C SER A 5 14.52 -4.53 -6.93
N GLU A 6 14.26 -5.43 -7.88
CA GLU A 6 12.91 -5.83 -8.25
C GLU A 6 12.20 -6.59 -7.12
N ASP A 7 12.90 -7.50 -6.44
CA ASP A 7 12.36 -8.23 -5.30
C ASP A 7 11.99 -7.27 -4.15
N TYR A 8 12.84 -6.27 -3.87
CA TYR A 8 12.54 -5.25 -2.87
C TYR A 8 11.33 -4.39 -3.26
N LEU A 9 11.17 -4.04 -4.54
CA LEU A 9 10.00 -3.30 -5.02
C LEU A 9 8.72 -4.15 -4.94
N LYS A 10 8.79 -5.44 -5.27
CA LYS A 10 7.65 -6.37 -5.10
C LYS A 10 7.26 -6.53 -3.64
N LYS A 11 8.25 -6.62 -2.75
CA LYS A 11 8.02 -6.65 -1.30
C LYS A 11 7.35 -5.36 -0.83
N ALA A 12 7.87 -4.20 -1.22
CA ALA A 12 7.28 -2.90 -0.86
C ALA A 12 5.85 -2.75 -1.42
N LEU A 13 5.58 -3.24 -2.63
CA LEU A 13 4.23 -3.27 -3.21
C LEU A 13 3.27 -4.08 -2.34
N LEU A 14 3.67 -5.31 -1.97
CA LEU A 14 2.86 -6.19 -1.12
C LEU A 14 2.57 -5.55 0.24
N GLU A 15 3.60 -5.06 0.93
CA GLU A 15 3.45 -4.42 2.25
C GLU A 15 2.53 -3.19 2.17
N THR A 16 2.61 -2.42 1.09
CA THR A 16 1.75 -1.25 0.88
C THR A 16 0.29 -1.68 0.64
N GLN A 17 0.06 -2.74 -0.12
CA GLN A 17 -1.28 -3.32 -0.31
C GLN A 17 -1.86 -3.89 0.99
N GLU A 18 -1.02 -4.51 1.83
CA GLU A 18 -1.42 -4.97 3.16
C GLU A 18 -1.84 -3.79 4.04
N ARG A 19 -1.09 -2.67 4.04
CA ARG A 19 -1.49 -1.45 4.77
C ARG A 19 -2.85 -0.91 4.30
N VAL A 20 -3.15 -0.95 2.99
CA VAL A 20 -4.48 -0.57 2.48
C VAL A 20 -5.57 -1.43 3.13
N ARG A 21 -5.41 -2.75 3.10
CA ARG A 21 -6.35 -3.68 3.71
C ARG A 21 -6.50 -3.38 5.20
N ASP A 22 -5.39 -3.29 5.93
CA ASP A 22 -5.39 -3.16 7.38
C ASP A 22 -6.06 -1.84 7.82
N PHE A 23 -5.78 -0.71 7.15
CA PHE A 23 -6.45 0.55 7.44
C PHE A 23 -7.96 0.49 7.13
N MET A 24 -8.36 -0.16 6.04
CA MET A 24 -9.78 -0.34 5.72
C MET A 24 -10.48 -1.22 6.77
N ASP A 25 -9.88 -2.35 7.14
CA ASP A 25 -10.42 -3.28 8.13
C ASP A 25 -10.59 -2.57 9.48
N ILE A 26 -9.57 -1.86 9.97
CA ILE A 26 -9.66 -1.08 11.22
C ILE A 26 -10.75 0.00 11.10
N SER A 27 -10.92 0.64 9.94
CA SER A 27 -11.97 1.65 9.73
C SER A 27 -13.39 1.10 9.84
N TYR A 28 -13.58 -0.22 9.73
CA TYR A 28 -14.88 -0.86 9.94
C TYR A 28 -15.14 -1.23 11.39
N GLU A 29 -14.09 -1.40 12.20
CA GLU A 29 -14.17 -1.80 13.61
C GLU A 29 -14.26 -0.61 14.58
N VAL A 30 -13.82 0.58 14.17
CA VAL A 30 -13.83 1.78 15.02
C VAL A 30 -15.19 2.49 14.99
N ASP A 31 -15.72 2.88 16.14
CA ASP A 31 -17.03 3.57 16.24
C ASP A 31 -16.98 5.08 15.98
N ASN A 32 -15.82 5.71 16.17
CA ASN A 32 -15.69 7.17 16.02
C ASN A 32 -15.64 7.55 14.51
N PRO A 33 -16.62 8.33 14.00
CA PRO A 33 -16.67 8.67 12.58
C PRO A 33 -15.46 9.44 12.06
N GLU A 34 -14.87 10.33 12.86
CA GLU A 34 -13.66 11.08 12.46
C GLU A 34 -12.46 10.15 12.31
N VAL A 35 -12.34 9.16 13.20
CA VAL A 35 -11.28 8.14 13.13
C VAL A 35 -11.49 7.21 11.94
N GLN A 36 -12.75 6.83 11.64
CA GLN A 36 -13.08 6.06 10.44
C GLN A 36 -12.63 6.77 9.17
N GLU A 37 -12.96 8.05 9.04
CA GLU A 37 -12.60 8.87 7.86
C GLU A 37 -11.07 9.01 7.74
N PHE A 38 -10.39 9.30 8.84
CA PHE A 38 -8.93 9.40 8.87
C PHE A 38 -8.24 8.11 8.40
N LEU A 39 -8.70 6.95 8.85
CA LEU A 39 -8.16 5.65 8.42
C LEU A 39 -8.42 5.36 6.95
N ARG A 40 -9.61 5.74 6.43
CA ARG A 40 -9.94 5.59 5.00
C ARG A 40 -9.07 6.47 4.11
N ASP A 41 -8.74 7.68 4.57
CA ASP A 41 -7.80 8.56 3.86
C ASP A 41 -6.38 7.98 3.83
N PHE A 42 -5.97 7.31 4.91
CA PHE A 42 -4.70 6.58 4.94
C PHE A 42 -4.71 5.41 3.97
N ALA A 43 -5.76 4.58 3.97
CA ALA A 43 -5.94 3.50 3.01
C ALA A 43 -5.88 4.00 1.56
N LYS A 44 -6.53 5.13 1.26
CA LYS A 44 -6.47 5.77 -0.07
C LYS A 44 -5.05 6.20 -0.43
N THR A 45 -4.33 6.80 0.50
CA THR A 45 -2.95 7.26 0.29
C THR A 45 -2.01 6.08 0.00
N GLU A 46 -2.11 5.00 0.78
CA GLU A 46 -1.37 3.76 0.55
C GLU A 46 -1.74 3.13 -0.80
N GLY A 47 -3.01 3.15 -1.18
CA GLY A 47 -3.47 2.66 -2.49
C GLY A 47 -2.83 3.41 -3.66
N LEU A 48 -2.69 4.74 -3.54
CA LEU A 48 -1.97 5.56 -4.53
C LEU A 48 -0.46 5.23 -4.57
N GLN A 49 0.16 4.94 -3.43
CA GLN A 49 1.56 4.51 -3.37
C GLN A 49 1.75 3.13 -4.01
N ALA A 50 0.88 2.16 -3.70
CA ALA A 50 0.89 0.84 -4.30
C ALA A 50 0.76 0.93 -5.82
N LYS A 51 -0.14 1.79 -6.32
CA LYS A 51 -0.27 2.05 -7.75
C LYS A 51 1.04 2.57 -8.36
N LYS A 52 1.70 3.56 -7.73
CA LYS A 52 2.98 4.09 -8.24
C LYS A 52 4.07 3.02 -8.30
N ILE A 53 4.17 2.16 -7.29
CA ILE A 53 5.16 1.07 -7.26
C ILE A 53 4.84 0.04 -8.35
N LYS A 54 3.57 -0.33 -8.52
CA LYS A 54 3.12 -1.23 -9.57
C LYS A 54 3.43 -0.67 -10.97
N ASP A 55 3.06 0.59 -11.21
CA ASP A 55 3.32 1.27 -12.49
C ASP A 55 4.84 1.30 -12.78
N TYR A 56 5.69 1.56 -11.78
CA TYR A 56 7.15 1.52 -11.93
C TYR A 56 7.70 0.12 -12.29
N LEU A 57 7.16 -0.93 -11.65
CA LEU A 57 7.49 -2.33 -11.96
C LEU A 57 7.07 -2.72 -13.38
N GLU A 58 5.88 -2.28 -13.82
CA GLU A 58 5.33 -2.60 -15.16
C GLU A 58 6.01 -1.82 -16.29
N GLU A 59 6.46 -0.58 -16.03
CA GLU A 59 7.19 0.26 -17.00
C GLU A 59 8.62 -0.22 -17.27
N GLY A 60 9.11 -1.25 -16.58
CA GLY A 60 10.43 -1.85 -16.84
C GLY A 60 11.62 -0.92 -16.58
N LYS A 61 11.46 0.11 -15.74
CA LYS A 61 12.52 1.08 -15.39
C LYS A 61 13.58 0.54 -14.41
N ILE A 62 13.70 -0.77 -14.28
CA ILE A 62 14.66 -1.44 -13.40
C ILE A 62 15.84 -1.90 -14.27
N TYR A 63 16.91 -1.11 -14.25
CA TYR A 63 18.22 -1.45 -14.85
C TYR A 63 19.09 -2.19 -13.85
#